data_AF-A0A6L5XVB0-F1
#
_entry.id   AF-A0A6L5XVB0-F1
#
_cell.length_a   1.000
_cell.length_b   1.000
_cell.length_c   1.000
_cell.angle_alpha   90.00
_cell.angle_beta   90.00
_cell.angle_gamma   90.00
#
_symmetry.space_group_name_H-M   'P 1'
#
loop_
_entity.id
_entity.type
_entity.pdbx_description
1 polymer ?
#
loop_
_entity_poly.entity_id
_entity_poly.type
_entity_poly.pdbx_seq_one_letter_code
_entity_poly.pdbx_strand_id
1 'polypeptide(L)'
;MKEMRHKVQETIETLGESQDKLEEVAYEMLNLSDIIRNDAKEIKREIEQLLAVKSMEEKEQAARNIALYLNKVMGASEQMSYFVHQNEEYFSIQKECIEEAKQMCDFIHCFLDNTL
;
A
#
# COMPACT_ATOMS: atom_id res chain seq x y z
N MET A 1 30.43 -16.57 -16.90
CA MET A 1 30.13 -17.14 -15.57
C MET A 1 30.41 -16.18 -14.41
N LYS A 2 31.59 -15.57 -14.27
CA LYS A 2 31.86 -14.58 -13.21
C LYS A 2 30.97 -13.33 -13.30
N GLU A 3 30.80 -12.79 -14.51
CA GLU A 3 29.91 -11.65 -14.77
C GLU A 3 28.44 -11.97 -14.47
N MET A 4 27.96 -13.15 -14.85
CA MET A 4 26.59 -13.57 -14.57
C MET A 4 26.35 -13.76 -13.07
N ARG A 5 27.32 -14.30 -12.33
CA ARG A 5 27.25 -14.40 -10.86
C ARG A 5 27.18 -13.02 -10.20
N HIS A 6 27.98 -12.07 -10.68
CA HIS A 6 27.98 -10.71 -10.14
C HIS A 6 26.64 -10.01 -10.36
N LYS A 7 26.06 -10.12 -11.58
CA LYS A 7 24.73 -9.60 -11.88
C LYS A 7 23.63 -10.21 -11.01
N VAL A 8 23.65 -11.53 -10.81
CA VAL A 8 22.70 -12.20 -9.90
C VAL A 8 22.78 -11.59 -8.50
N GLN A 9 23.98 -11.34 -7.99
CA GLN A 9 24.17 -10.80 -6.65
C GLN A 9 23.67 -9.36 -6.54
N GLU A 10 23.98 -8.50 -7.51
CA GLU A 10 23.47 -7.13 -7.55
C GLU A 10 21.93 -7.10 -7.60
N THR A 11 21.30 -7.93 -8.45
CA THR A 11 19.83 -8.02 -8.53
C THR A 11 19.21 -8.48 -7.21
N ILE A 12 19.84 -9.41 -6.48
CA ILE A 12 19.35 -9.87 -5.16
C ILE A 12 19.44 -8.74 -4.12
N GLU A 13 20.56 -8.02 -4.07
CA GLU A 13 20.76 -6.92 -3.13
C GLU A 13 19.74 -5.79 -3.38
N THR A 14 19.55 -5.36 -4.63
CA THR A 14 18.54 -4.35 -5.00
C THR A 14 17.10 -4.81 -4.72
N LEU A 15 16.78 -6.09 -4.96
CA LEU A 15 15.46 -6.62 -4.65
C LEU A 15 15.20 -6.61 -3.13
N GLY A 16 16.22 -6.93 -2.32
CA GLY A 16 16.13 -6.87 -0.86
C GLY A 16 15.83 -5.46 -0.34
N GLU A 17 16.62 -4.47 -0.78
CA GLU A 17 16.42 -3.07 -0.39
C GLU A 17 15.05 -2.52 -0.82
N SER A 18 14.62 -2.85 -2.04
CA SER A 18 13.29 -2.49 -2.54
C SER A 18 12.17 -3.13 -1.71
N GLN A 19 12.32 -4.40 -1.34
CA GLN A 19 11.34 -5.13 -0.55
C GLN A 19 11.20 -4.53 0.86
N ASP A 20 12.31 -4.23 1.55
CA ASP A 20 12.29 -3.62 2.88
C ASP A 20 11.53 -2.28 2.84
N LYS A 21 11.77 -1.46 1.82
CA LYS A 21 11.07 -0.18 1.67
C LYS A 21 9.57 -0.36 1.42
N LEU A 22 9.19 -1.32 0.58
CA LEU A 22 7.79 -1.61 0.29
C LEU A 22 7.06 -2.21 1.50
N GLU A 23 7.76 -2.94 2.36
CA GLU A 23 7.21 -3.45 3.62
C GLU A 23 6.89 -2.31 4.58
N GLU A 24 7.79 -1.34 4.76
CA GLU A 24 7.51 -0.12 5.54
C GLU A 24 6.27 0.62 5.02
N VAL A 25 6.18 0.82 3.70
CA VAL A 25 5.02 1.47 3.07
C VAL A 25 3.74 0.67 3.33
N ALA A 26 3.78 -0.65 3.21
CA ALA A 26 2.63 -1.51 3.47
C ALA A 26 2.14 -1.40 4.92
N TYR A 27 3.05 -1.37 5.90
CA TYR A 27 2.71 -1.15 7.30
C TYR A 27 2.02 0.19 7.55
N GLU A 28 2.54 1.28 6.98
CA GLU A 28 1.91 2.59 7.11
C GLU A 28 0.54 2.66 6.42
N MET A 29 0.41 2.04 5.24
CA MET A 29 -0.86 1.95 4.53
C MET A 29 -1.93 1.15 5.29
N LEU A 30 -1.53 0.09 6.01
CA LEU A 30 -2.44 -0.67 6.87
C LEU A 30 -2.96 0.19 8.03
N ASN A 31 -2.09 0.96 8.68
CA ASN A 31 -2.48 1.88 9.74
C ASN A 31 -3.49 2.94 9.25
N LEU A 32 -3.24 3.53 8.08
CA LEU A 32 -4.15 4.49 7.47
C LEU A 32 -5.48 3.84 7.05
N SER A 33 -5.45 2.60 6.55
CA SER A 33 -6.65 1.82 6.24
C SER A 33 -7.51 1.58 7.48
N ASP A 34 -6.89 1.31 8.62
CA ASP A 34 -7.61 1.13 9.88
C ASP A 34 -8.27 2.42 10.37
N ILE A 35 -7.60 3.57 10.20
CA ILE A 35 -8.21 4.89 10.47
C ILE A 35 -9.46 5.08 9.60
N ILE A 36 -9.32 4.90 8.28
CA ILE A 36 -10.43 5.05 7.33
C ILE A 36 -11.59 4.13 7.71
N ARG A 37 -11.29 2.85 8.01
CA ARG A 37 -12.29 1.84 8.34
C ARG A 37 -13.03 2.17 9.64
N ASN A 38 -12.33 2.61 10.67
CA ASN A 38 -12.92 2.91 11.97
C ASN A 38 -13.76 4.19 11.90
N ASP A 39 -13.23 5.25 11.30
CA ASP A 39 -13.95 6.52 11.18
C ASP A 39 -15.16 6.40 10.23
N ALA A 40 -15.11 5.55 9.19
CA ALA A 40 -16.27 5.25 8.34
C ALA A 40 -17.42 4.58 9.12
N LYS A 41 -17.11 3.74 10.12
CA LYS A 41 -18.14 3.15 10.99
C LYS A 41 -18.78 4.20 11.89
N GLU A 42 -17.98 5.12 12.44
CA GLU A 42 -18.50 6.23 13.25
C GLU A 42 -19.37 7.18 12.42
N ILE A 43 -18.97 7.50 11.17
CA ILE A 43 -19.81 8.28 10.24
C ILE A 43 -21.17 7.61 10.05
N LYS A 44 -21.19 6.30 9.77
CA LYS A 44 -22.43 5.56 9.60
C LYS A 44 -23.32 5.68 10.86
N ARG A 45 -22.74 5.50 12.04
CA ARG A 45 -23.45 5.60 13.31
C ARG A 45 -24.03 7.00 13.53
N GLU A 46 -23.27 8.05 13.25
CA GLU A 46 -23.74 9.43 13.38
C GLU A 46 -24.84 9.78 12.37
N ILE A 47 -24.79 9.23 11.15
CA ILE A 47 -25.87 9.36 10.17
C ILE A 47 -27.14 8.69 10.68
N GLU A 48 -27.04 7.47 11.22
CA GLU A 48 -28.19 6.78 11.83
C GLU A 48 -28.80 7.58 12.98
N GLN A 49 -27.95 8.19 13.82
CA GLN A 49 -28.40 9.07 14.91
C GLN A 49 -29.10 10.33 14.37
N LEU A 50 -28.51 11.01 13.39
CA LEU A 50 -29.07 12.22 12.76
C LEU A 50 -30.47 11.98 12.17
N LEU A 51 -30.72 10.79 11.63
CA LEU A 51 -32.02 10.37 11.10
C LEU A 51 -33.05 10.04 12.21
N ALA A 52 -32.58 9.59 13.38
CA ALA A 52 -33.44 9.16 14.48
C ALA A 52 -33.86 10.28 15.44
N VAL A 53 -33.01 11.30 15.64
CA VAL A 53 -33.26 12.36 16.62
C VAL A 53 -34.30 13.39 16.15
N LYS A 54 -35.08 13.90 17.09
CA LYS A 54 -36.14 14.89 16.82
C LYS A 54 -35.70 16.33 17.10
N SER A 55 -34.74 16.53 17.99
CA SER A 55 -34.26 17.87 18.32
C SER A 55 -33.31 18.40 17.25
N MET A 56 -33.30 19.72 17.05
CA MET A 56 -32.37 20.35 16.11
C MET A 56 -30.93 20.37 16.65
N GLU A 57 -30.77 20.50 17.96
CA GLU A 57 -29.46 20.53 18.62
C GLU A 57 -28.71 19.21 18.44
N GLU A 58 -29.38 18.07 18.65
CA GLU A 58 -28.76 16.75 18.43
C GLU A 58 -28.40 16.52 16.95
N LYS A 59 -29.21 17.05 16.02
CA LYS A 59 -28.92 16.98 14.58
C LYS A 59 -27.68 17.80 14.22
N GLU A 60 -27.54 19.00 14.78
CA GLU A 60 -26.35 19.82 14.57
C GLU A 60 -25.10 19.16 15.14
N GLN A 61 -25.19 18.53 16.31
CA GLN A 61 -24.06 17.82 16.91
C GLN A 61 -23.65 16.61 16.06
N ALA A 62 -24.59 15.77 15.62
CA ALA A 62 -24.31 14.64 14.75
C ALA A 62 -23.67 15.09 13.42
N ALA A 63 -24.16 16.18 12.83
CA ALA A 63 -23.57 16.77 11.62
C ALA A 63 -22.11 17.24 11.83
N ARG A 64 -21.80 17.85 12.98
CA ARG A 64 -20.42 18.23 13.34
C ARG A 64 -19.52 17.01 13.50
N ASN A 65 -20.01 15.95 14.14
CA ASN A 65 -19.27 14.71 14.30
C ASN A 65 -18.99 14.04 12.94
N ILE A 66 -19.99 13.95 12.06
CA ILE A 66 -19.82 13.44 10.68
C ILE A 66 -18.74 14.22 9.94
N ALA A 67 -18.77 15.56 9.99
CA ALA A 67 -17.77 16.39 9.33
C ALA A 67 -16.35 16.14 9.89
N LEU A 68 -16.22 15.96 11.20
CA LEU A 68 -14.95 15.64 11.85
C LEU A 68 -14.38 14.31 11.34
N TYR A 69 -15.21 13.26 11.32
CA TYR A 69 -14.76 11.94 10.85
C TYR A 69 -14.45 11.94 9.34
N LEU A 70 -15.24 12.65 8.53
CA LEU A 70 -14.97 12.79 7.09
C LEU A 70 -13.62 13.45 6.84
N ASN A 71 -13.27 14.50 7.59
CA ASN A 71 -11.97 15.15 7.46
C ASN A 71 -10.80 14.19 7.78
N LYS A 72 -10.96 13.33 8.79
CA LYS A 72 -9.94 12.31 9.11
C LYS A 72 -9.80 11.27 8.01
N VAL A 73 -10.91 10.77 7.48
CA VAL A 73 -10.93 9.82 6.36
C VAL A 73 -10.24 10.42 5.13
N MET A 74 -10.54 11.68 4.81
CA MET A 74 -9.92 12.39 3.69
C MET A 74 -8.41 12.54 3.91
N GLY A 75 -7.99 13.04 5.07
CA GLY A 75 -6.56 13.21 5.37
C GLY A 75 -5.78 11.90 5.31
N ALA A 76 -6.33 10.80 5.84
CA ALA A 76 -5.72 9.48 5.73
C ALA A 76 -5.64 9.00 4.28
N SER A 77 -6.67 9.25 3.47
CA SER A 77 -6.71 8.87 2.06
C SER A 77 -5.69 9.66 1.22
N GLU A 78 -5.53 10.96 1.51
CA GLU A 78 -4.50 11.81 0.88
C GLU A 78 -3.09 11.34 1.24
N GLN A 79 -2.85 10.99 2.52
CA GLN A 79 -1.57 10.42 2.96
C GLN A 79 -1.26 9.09 2.27
N MET A 80 -2.25 8.20 2.13
CA MET A 80 -2.08 6.94 1.38
C MET A 80 -1.70 7.23 -0.07
N SER A 81 -2.40 8.16 -0.74
CA SER A 81 -2.09 8.53 -2.12
C SER A 81 -0.68 9.10 -2.26
N TYR A 82 -0.25 9.91 -1.29
CA TYR A 82 1.10 10.48 -1.26
C TYR A 82 2.16 9.39 -1.11
N PHE A 83 1.96 8.41 -0.21
CA PHE A 83 2.91 7.31 -0.05
C PHE A 83 3.05 6.44 -1.30
N VAL A 84 1.95 6.14 -1.99
CA VAL A 84 2.02 5.40 -3.26
C VAL A 84 2.87 6.17 -4.27
N HIS A 85 2.61 7.48 -4.42
CA HIS A 85 3.31 8.30 -5.38
C HIS A 85 4.81 8.46 -5.04
N GLN A 86 5.15 8.69 -3.77
CA GLN A 86 6.54 8.81 -3.33
C GLN A 86 7.37 7.54 -3.54
N ASN A 87 6.72 6.37 -3.55
CA ASN A 87 7.40 5.09 -3.64
C ASN A 87 7.15 4.38 -4.99
N GLU A 88 6.63 5.09 -5.99
CA GLU A 88 6.35 4.57 -7.34
C GLU A 88 7.60 3.97 -7.99
N GLU A 89 8.77 4.57 -7.74
CA GLU A 89 10.07 4.05 -8.18
C GLU A 89 10.36 2.65 -7.62
N TYR A 90 10.12 2.42 -6.32
CA TYR A 90 10.35 1.12 -5.69
C TYR A 90 9.39 0.04 -6.22
N PHE A 91 8.13 0.41 -6.51
CA PHE A 91 7.20 -0.50 -7.18
C PHE A 91 7.68 -0.86 -8.61
N SER A 92 8.29 0.09 -9.33
CA SER A 92 8.88 -0.16 -10.66
C SER A 92 10.12 -1.06 -10.57
N ILE A 93 11.05 -0.75 -9.67
CA ILE A 93 12.27 -1.55 -9.42
C ILE A 93 11.89 -3.00 -9.08
N GLN A 94 10.95 -3.19 -8.16
CA GLN A 94 10.50 -4.53 -7.79
C GLN A 94 9.95 -5.30 -9.01
N LYS A 95 9.16 -4.65 -9.86
CA LYS A 95 8.62 -5.28 -11.08
C LYS A 95 9.72 -5.67 -12.06
N GLU A 96 10.71 -4.79 -12.26
CA GLU A 96 11.87 -5.05 -13.13
C GLU A 96 12.72 -6.21 -12.59
N CYS A 97 13.08 -6.19 -11.31
CA CYS A 97 13.85 -7.28 -10.69
C CYS A 97 13.11 -8.63 -10.74
N ILE A 98 11.78 -8.65 -10.57
CA ILE A 98 10.97 -9.88 -10.74
C ILE A 98 11.04 -10.40 -12.17
N GLU A 99 10.97 -9.51 -13.17
CA GLU A 99 11.05 -9.89 -14.58
C GLU A 99 12.44 -10.43 -14.94
N GLU A 100 13.50 -9.77 -14.47
CA GLU A 100 14.87 -10.24 -14.63
C GLU A 100 15.08 -11.61 -13.96
N ALA A 101 14.57 -11.79 -12.74
CA ALA A 101 14.65 -13.06 -12.03
C ALA A 101 13.95 -14.20 -12.78
N LYS A 102 12.79 -13.93 -13.41
CA LYS A 102 12.10 -14.91 -14.28
C LYS A 102 12.94 -15.29 -15.49
N GLN A 103 13.49 -14.30 -16.20
CA GLN A 103 14.35 -14.54 -17.37
C GLN A 103 15.59 -15.36 -17.01
N MET A 104 16.18 -15.11 -15.85
CA MET A 104 17.29 -15.92 -15.33
C MET A 104 16.88 -17.35 -15.05
N CYS A 105 15.70 -17.58 -14.45
CA CYS A 105 15.19 -18.93 -14.23
C CYS A 105 14.97 -19.66 -15.56
N ASP A 106 14.35 -19.01 -16.54
CA ASP A 106 14.12 -19.58 -17.88
C ASP A 106 15.42 -19.96 -18.58
N PHE A 107 16.45 -19.10 -18.47
CA PHE A 107 17.78 -19.41 -19.01
C PHE A 107 18.39 -20.64 -18.34
N ILE A 108 18.32 -20.76 -17.01
CA ILE A 108 18.86 -21.90 -16.27
C ILE A 108 18.12 -23.19 -16.65
N HIS A 109 16.78 -23.15 -16.72
CA HIS A 109 15.98 -24.30 -17.14
C HIS A 109 16.33 -24.75 -18.57
N CYS A 110 16.37 -23.82 -19.52
CA CYS A 110 16.78 -24.11 -20.90
C CYS A 110 18.21 -24.68 -20.97
N PHE A 111 19.13 -24.15 -20.18
CA PHE A 111 20.50 -24.66 -20.12
C PHE A 111 20.54 -26.10 -19.59
N LEU A 112 19.82 -26.41 -18.49
CA LEU A 112 19.78 -27.74 -17.90
C LEU A 112 19.13 -28.77 -18.84
N ASP A 113 18.04 -28.41 -19.52
CA ASP A 113 17.32 -29.28 -20.46
C ASP A 113 18.11 -29.59 -21.75
N ASN A 114 19.07 -28.74 -22.12
CA ASN A 114 19.94 -28.97 -23.29
C ASN A 114 21.30 -29.60 -22.93
N THR A 115 21.58 -29.82 -21.63
CA THR A 115 22.86 -30.38 -21.16
C THR A 115 22.71 -31.78 -20.53
N LEU A 116 21.48 -32.18 -20.18
CA LEU A 116 21.10 -33.53 -19.70
C LEU A 116 20.46 -34.35 -20.82
#